data_AF-A0AAV4DZT8-F1
#
_entry.id   AF-A0AAV4DZT8-F1
#
_cell.length_a   1.000
_cell.length_b   1.000
_cell.length_c   1.000
_cell.angle_alpha   90.00
_cell.angle_beta   90.00
_cell.angle_gamma   90.00
#
_symmetry.space_group_name_H-M   'P 1'
#
loop_
_entity.id
_entity.type
_entity.pdbx_description
1 polymer ?
#
loop_
_entity_poly.entity_id
_entity_poly.type
_entity_poly.pdbx_seq_one_letter_code
_entity_poly.pdbx_strand_id
1 'polypeptide(L)'
;MSAASVSSVLRDSIKEAGLGPEFTARCFRPTGATAAVLGGVAAHTARSLGRWKTDDVFFNRYVFPLDPDSITDKMVSVKLT
;
A
#
# COMPACT_ATOMS: atom_id res chain seq x y z
N MET A 1 16.22 -2.17 -13.89
CA MET A 1 14.90 -2.83 -14.00
C MET A 1 13.89 -1.81 -14.51
N SER A 2 13.11 -2.11 -15.55
CA SER A 2 12.15 -1.13 -16.11
C SER A 2 10.77 -1.26 -15.46
N ALA A 3 9.96 -0.18 -15.48
CA ALA A 3 8.57 -0.24 -15.00
C ALA A 3 7.71 -1.25 -15.77
N ALA A 4 8.02 -1.46 -17.06
CA ALA A 4 7.38 -2.48 -17.88
C ALA A 4 7.75 -3.90 -17.43
N SER A 5 9.03 -4.13 -17.08
CA SER A 5 9.50 -5.41 -16.56
C SER A 5 8.83 -5.75 -15.23
N VAL A 6 8.72 -4.80 -14.30
CA VAL A 6 8.01 -5.00 -13.02
C VAL A 6 6.52 -5.29 -13.26
N SER A 7 5.90 -4.57 -14.19
CA SER A 7 4.49 -4.80 -14.53
C SER A 7 4.23 -6.16 -15.18
N SER A 8 5.22 -6.72 -15.88
CA SER A 8 5.15 -8.10 -16.40
C SER A 8 5.22 -9.10 -15.25
N VAL A 9 6.24 -8.99 -14.40
CA VAL A 9 6.44 -9.91 -13.25
C VAL A 9 5.22 -9.93 -12.33
N LEU A 10 4.64 -8.77 -12.01
CA LEU A 10 3.43 -8.70 -11.18
C LEU A 10 2.22 -9.37 -11.83
N ARG A 11 2.10 -9.28 -13.16
CA ARG A 11 1.01 -9.93 -13.91
C ARG A 11 1.17 -11.45 -13.93
N ASP A 12 2.40 -11.91 -14.14
CA ASP A 12 2.73 -13.34 -14.13
C ASP A 12 2.47 -13.91 -12.72
N SER A 13 2.86 -13.18 -11.67
CA SER A 13 2.60 -13.55 -10.28
C SER A 13 1.11 -13.63 -9.95
N ILE A 14 0.30 -12.67 -10.40
CA ILE A 14 -1.17 -12.69 -10.23
C ILE A 14 -1.76 -13.95 -10.88
N LYS A 15 -1.30 -14.27 -12.10
CA LYS A 15 -1.76 -15.45 -12.84
C LYS A 15 -1.36 -16.75 -12.15
N GLU A 16 -0.13 -16.85 -11.68
CA GLU A 16 0.37 -18.03 -10.95
C GLU A 16 -0.36 -18.23 -9.61
N ALA A 17 -0.77 -17.15 -8.95
CA ALA A 17 -1.57 -17.20 -7.73
C ALA A 17 -3.03 -17.64 -7.98
N GLY A 18 -3.46 -17.84 -9.24
CA GLY A 18 -4.83 -18.23 -9.58
C GLY A 18 -5.86 -17.12 -9.35
N LEU A 19 -5.42 -15.87 -9.30
CA LEU A 19 -6.30 -14.72 -9.09
C LEU A 19 -7.06 -14.34 -10.37
N GLY A 20 -8.27 -13.83 -10.19
CA GLY A 20 -9.17 -13.44 -11.27
C GLY A 20 -8.68 -12.22 -12.09
N PRO A 21 -9.30 -11.95 -13.26
CA PRO A 21 -8.91 -10.88 -14.17
C PRO A 21 -9.08 -9.45 -13.59
N GLU A 22 -9.81 -9.29 -12.50
CA GLU A 22 -9.95 -8.04 -11.75
C GLU A 22 -8.66 -7.63 -11.04
N PHE A 23 -7.75 -8.57 -10.79
CA PHE A 23 -6.47 -8.30 -10.14
C PHE A 23 -5.45 -7.79 -11.15
N THR A 24 -4.84 -6.65 -10.83
CA THR A 24 -3.82 -6.02 -11.67
C THR A 24 -2.67 -5.51 -10.82
N ALA A 25 -1.56 -5.12 -11.46
CA ALA A 25 -0.43 -4.49 -10.77
C ALA A 25 -0.83 -3.26 -9.92
N ARG A 26 -1.96 -2.61 -10.21
CA ARG A 26 -2.47 -1.49 -9.41
C ARG A 26 -2.95 -1.91 -8.02
N CYS A 27 -3.37 -3.17 -7.85
CA CYS A 27 -3.85 -3.70 -6.57
C CYS A 27 -2.74 -3.77 -5.50
N PHE A 28 -1.46 -3.74 -5.90
CA PHE A 28 -0.32 -3.70 -4.97
C PHE A 28 -0.02 -2.29 -4.45
N ARG A 29 -0.59 -1.25 -5.05
CA ARG A 29 -0.30 0.15 -4.68
C ARG A 29 -0.66 0.45 -3.23
N PRO A 30 -1.83 0.05 -2.70
CA PRO A 30 -2.14 0.31 -1.30
C PRO A 30 -1.18 -0.38 -0.34
N THR A 31 -0.89 -1.67 -0.57
CA THR A 31 0.10 -2.41 0.24
C THR A 31 1.46 -1.72 0.24
N GLY A 32 1.94 -1.28 -0.93
CA GLY A 32 3.21 -0.55 -1.03
C GLY A 32 3.19 0.82 -0.34
N ALA A 33 2.07 1.54 -0.41
CA ALA A 33 1.89 2.83 0.27
C ALA A 33 1.88 2.66 1.80
N THR A 34 1.09 1.71 2.30
CA THR A 34 1.03 1.37 3.73
C THR A 34 2.41 0.93 4.24
N ALA A 35 3.09 0.01 3.55
CA ALA A 35 4.41 -0.47 3.96
C ALA A 35 5.46 0.64 4.00
N ALA A 36 5.43 1.59 3.05
CA ALA A 36 6.34 2.73 3.06
C ALA A 36 6.13 3.61 4.31
N VAL A 37 4.88 3.96 4.62
CA VAL A 37 4.55 4.79 5.79
C VAL A 37 4.92 4.07 7.09
N LEU A 38 4.59 2.78 7.23
CA LEU A 38 4.92 1.98 8.40
C LEU A 38 6.44 1.78 8.57
N GLY A 39 7.18 1.69 7.46
CA GLY A 39 8.63 1.61 7.45
C GLY A 39 9.33 2.95 7.78
N GLY A 40 8.58 3.98 8.17
CA GLY A 40 9.12 5.30 8.53
C GLY A 40 9.45 6.20 7.35
N VAL A 41 9.05 5.84 6.12
CA VAL A 41 9.17 6.76 4.98
C VAL A 41 8.20 7.92 5.22
N ALA A 42 8.73 9.14 5.16
CA ALA A 42 7.91 10.33 5.33
C ALA A 42 6.76 10.34 4.31
N ALA A 43 5.54 10.60 4.79
CA ALA A 43 4.33 10.49 3.98
C ALA A 43 4.38 11.33 2.68
N HIS A 44 4.95 12.54 2.73
CA HIS A 44 5.12 13.39 1.54
C HIS A 44 6.04 12.76 0.49
N THR A 45 7.08 12.04 0.91
CA THR A 45 8.01 11.33 0.02
C THR A 45 7.31 10.13 -0.61
N ALA A 46 6.66 9.29 0.19
CA ALA A 46 5.88 8.16 -0.30
C ALA A 46 4.79 8.63 -1.27
N ARG A 47 4.10 9.73 -0.94
CA ARG A 47 3.07 10.34 -1.77
C ARG A 47 3.60 10.74 -3.15
N SER A 48 4.76 11.39 -3.15
CA SER A 48 5.41 11.88 -4.37
C SER A 48 5.87 10.74 -5.27
N LEU A 49 6.44 9.68 -4.69
CA LEU A 49 6.86 8.48 -5.43
C LEU A 49 5.68 7.77 -6.11
N GLY A 50 4.55 7.66 -5.42
CA GLY A 50 3.32 7.07 -5.98
C GLY A 50 2.54 8.02 -6.89
N ARG A 51 2.99 9.28 -7.04
CA ARG A 51 2.36 10.33 -7.87
C ARG A 51 0.90 10.61 -7.50
N TRP A 52 0.57 10.58 -6.21
CA TRP A 52 -0.77 10.92 -5.74
C TRP A 52 -0.90 12.43 -5.49
N LYS A 53 -1.91 13.04 -6.12
CA LYS A 53 -2.04 14.51 -6.19
C LYS A 53 -2.32 15.15 -4.84
N THR A 54 -3.15 14.53 -4.02
CA THR A 54 -3.61 15.08 -2.75
C THR A 54 -3.33 14.11 -1.61
N ASP A 55 -3.19 14.66 -0.41
CA ASP A 55 -3.04 13.87 0.80
C ASP A 55 -4.30 13.02 1.04
N ASP A 56 -5.49 13.56 0.73
CA ASP A 56 -6.75 12.81 0.77
C ASP A 56 -6.71 11.54 -0.09
N VAL A 57 -6.27 11.63 -1.35
CA VAL A 57 -6.17 10.44 -2.21
C VAL A 57 -5.17 9.44 -1.62
N PHE A 58 -4.05 9.92 -1.09
CA PHE A 58 -3.02 9.05 -0.52
C PHE A 58 -3.48 8.33 0.75
N PHE A 59 -3.96 9.06 1.75
CA PHE A 59 -4.35 8.51 3.05
C PHE A 59 -5.69 7.77 3.02
N ASN A 60 -6.66 8.21 2.20
CA ASN A 60 -7.98 7.58 2.21
C ASN A 60 -8.13 6.43 1.21
N ARG A 61 -7.25 6.33 0.20
CA ARG A 61 -7.37 5.28 -0.85
C ARG A 61 -6.20 4.32 -0.94
N TYR A 62 -5.04 4.67 -0.39
CA TYR A 62 -3.83 3.87 -0.54
C TYR A 62 -3.18 3.50 0.80
N VAL A 63 -3.16 4.38 1.79
CA VAL A 63 -2.64 4.04 3.12
C VAL A 63 -3.77 3.53 3.98
N PHE A 64 -3.87 2.22 4.15
CA PHE A 64 -4.79 1.64 5.12
C PHE A 64 -4.11 1.54 6.49
N PRO A 65 -4.77 1.95 7.59
CA PRO A 65 -4.31 1.62 8.93
C PRO A 65 -4.28 0.09 9.04
N LEU A 66 -3.21 -0.45 9.62
CA LEU A 66 -3.20 -1.86 10.01
C LEU A 66 -4.38 -2.07 10.97
N ASP A 67 -5.20 -3.07 10.69
CA ASP A 67 -6.06 -3.58 11.74
C ASP A 67 -5.12 -4.11 12.83
N PRO A 68 -5.18 -3.57 14.05
CA PRO A 68 -4.26 -3.99 15.11
C PRO A 68 -4.36 -5.49 15.33
N ASP A 69 -3.20 -6.16 15.23
CA ASP A 69 -3.05 -7.62 15.32
C ASP A 69 -3.56 -8.20 16.65
N SER A 70 -3.68 -7.35 17.68
CA SER A 70 -4.20 -7.73 18.99
C SER A 70 -5.06 -6.64 19.65
N ILE A 71 -5.87 -7.05 20.64
CA ILE A 71 -6.63 -6.13 21.52
C ILE A 71 -5.67 -5.14 22.23
N THR A 72 -4.44 -5.56 22.52
CA THR A 72 -3.43 -4.71 23.15
C THR A 72 -3.03 -3.55 22.23
N ASP A 73 -2.85 -3.81 20.94
CA ASP A 73 -2.50 -2.79 19.94
C ASP A 73 -3.67 -1.80 19.71
N LYS A 74 -4.91 -2.27 19.84
CA LYS A 74 -6.12 -1.41 19.86
C LYS A 74 -6.08 -0.44 21.05
N MET A 75 -5.75 -0.93 22.25
CA MET A 75 -5.76 -0.11 23.47
C MET A 75 -4.63 0.93 23.51
N VAL A 76 -3.48 0.65 22.91
CA VAL A 76 -2.34 1.58 22.86
C VAL A 76 -2.57 2.67 21.82
N SER A 77 -3.15 2.34 20.66
CA SER A 77 -3.42 3.33 19.60
C SER A 77 -4.46 4.39 20.00
N VAL A 78 -5.41 4.06 20.88
CA VAL A 78 -6.42 5.00 21.42
C VAL A 78 -5.80 6.08 22.31
N LYS A 79 -4.61 5.86 22.87
CA LYS A 79 -3.97 6.81 23.80
C LYS A 79 -3.08 7.87 23.13
N LEU A 80 -2.87 7.79 21.82
CA LEU A 80 -1.97 8.70 21.08
C LEU A 80 -2.71 9.72 20.18
N THR A 81 -4.03 9.80 20.29
CA THR A 81 -4.89 10.88 19.75
C THR A 81 -5.32 11.81 20.86
#